data_AF-A0A968MV72-F1
#
_entry.id   AF-A0A968MV72-F1
#
_cell.length_a   1.000
_cell.length_b   1.000
_cell.length_c   1.000
_cell.angle_alpha   90.00
_cell.angle_beta   90.00
_cell.angle_gamma   90.00
#
_symmetry.space_group_name_H-M   'P 1'
#
loop_
_entity.id
_entity.type
_entity.pdbx_description
1 polymer ?
#
loop_
_entity_poly.entity_id
_entity_poly.type
_entity_poly.pdbx_seq_one_letter_code
_entity_poly.pdbx_strand_id
1 'polypeptide(L)'
;MVSYEKRTVNIELVEVNKANAPDVRYIQEQLNQIYKPAIIDWQVTKYSKKLQVTFENGIFDNDDPDERMDYTESEKQVIREFKRGEYQKDKLYLFFINEEVKDKNLLGYMPLNRQFGFVFSNDQNPDELIRTMPMNLVTEPFA
;
A
#
# COMPACT_ATOMS: atom_id res chain seq x y z
N MET A 1 18.54 -16.58 27.58
CA MET A 1 17.27 -15.88 27.36
C MET A 1 17.39 -15.16 26.03
N VAL A 2 16.60 -15.53 25.03
CA VAL A 2 16.57 -14.79 23.76
C VAL A 2 15.53 -13.69 23.93
N SER A 3 15.98 -12.45 24.04
CA SER A 3 15.10 -11.28 23.96
C SER A 3 14.75 -11.11 22.50
N TYR A 4 13.51 -11.42 22.12
CA TYR A 4 13.02 -11.11 20.78
C TYR A 4 12.73 -9.61 20.73
N GLU A 5 13.48 -8.86 19.91
CA GLU A 5 13.25 -7.44 19.73
C GLU A 5 11.95 -7.21 18.95
N LYS A 6 11.10 -6.33 19.47
CA LYS A 6 9.87 -5.90 18.78
C LYS A 6 10.28 -5.13 17.52
N ARG A 7 9.82 -5.58 16.35
CA ARG A 7 10.14 -4.93 15.07
C ARG A 7 9.10 -3.87 14.77
N THR A 8 9.52 -2.62 14.60
CA THR A 8 8.61 -1.56 14.14
C THR A 8 8.55 -1.54 12.62
N VAL A 9 7.34 -1.48 12.05
CA VAL A 9 7.13 -1.30 10.62
C VAL A 9 6.31 -0.02 10.39
N ASN A 10 6.87 0.89 9.62
CA ASN A 10 6.22 2.16 9.29
C ASN A 10 5.44 2.02 7.97
N ILE A 11 4.16 2.36 7.99
CA ILE A 11 3.33 2.51 6.79
C ILE A 11 2.91 3.97 6.67
N GLU A 12 2.92 4.49 5.45
CA GLU A 12 2.35 5.78 5.11
C GLU A 12 1.25 5.63 4.06
N LEU A 13 0.05 6.10 4.40
CA LEU A 13 -1.12 6.09 3.52
C LEU A 13 -1.05 7.30 2.59
N VAL A 14 -1.10 7.06 1.28
CA VAL A 14 -0.96 8.07 0.23
C VAL A 14 -2.22 8.13 -0.60
N GLU A 15 -2.90 9.28 -0.58
CA GLU A 15 -4.07 9.54 -1.41
C GLU A 15 -3.62 10.01 -2.81
N VAL A 16 -4.02 9.27 -3.85
CA VAL A 16 -3.82 9.68 -5.24
C VAL A 16 -5.05 10.46 -5.71
N ASN A 17 -4.82 11.62 -6.30
CA ASN A 17 -5.84 12.52 -6.83
C ASN A 17 -6.91 12.92 -5.80
N LYS A 18 -8.08 12.28 -5.86
CA LYS A 18 -9.25 12.53 -5.00
C LYS A 18 -9.62 11.33 -4.14
N ALA A 19 -8.76 10.30 -4.10
CA ALA A 19 -8.98 9.15 -3.23
C ALA A 19 -8.98 9.57 -1.76
N ASN A 20 -9.71 8.80 -0.95
CA ASN A 20 -9.75 8.97 0.49
C ASN A 20 -9.20 7.71 1.16
N ALA A 21 -8.09 7.87 1.89
CA ALA A 21 -7.57 6.80 2.72
C ALA A 21 -8.43 6.65 3.99
N PRO A 22 -8.62 5.44 4.52
CA PRO A 22 -9.27 5.20 5.80
C PRO A 22 -8.55 5.91 6.96
N ASP A 23 -9.23 5.95 8.11
CA ASP A 23 -8.66 6.51 9.33
C ASP A 23 -7.38 5.75 9.75
N VAL A 24 -6.31 6.52 10.01
CA VAL A 24 -4.99 6.01 10.34
C VAL A 24 -5.01 5.15 11.61
N ARG A 25 -5.78 5.56 12.64
CA ARG A 25 -5.82 4.84 13.92
C ARG A 25 -6.52 3.50 13.72
N TYR A 26 -7.63 3.50 12.99
CA TYR A 26 -8.33 2.28 12.65
C TYR A 26 -7.42 1.28 11.93
N ILE A 27 -6.69 1.72 10.88
CA ILE A 27 -5.77 0.83 10.14
C ILE A 27 -4.65 0.30 11.05
N GLN A 28 -4.08 1.16 11.90
CA GLN A 28 -3.05 0.76 12.85
C GLN A 28 -3.54 -0.28 13.85
N GLU A 29 -4.75 -0.11 14.39
CA GLU A 29 -5.37 -1.05 15.33
C GLU A 29 -5.60 -2.41 14.68
N GLN A 30 -6.16 -2.43 13.48
CA GLN A 30 -6.41 -3.66 12.74
C GLN A 30 -5.11 -4.39 12.36
N LEU A 31 -4.09 -3.67 11.88
CA LEU A 31 -2.77 -4.25 11.58
C LEU A 31 -2.14 -4.86 12.83
N ASN A 32 -2.11 -4.12 13.93
CA ASN A 32 -1.56 -4.62 15.19
C ASN A 32 -2.37 -5.77 15.78
N GLN A 33 -3.67 -5.87 15.49
CA GLN A 33 -4.51 -7.01 15.88
C GLN A 33 -4.20 -8.25 15.03
N ILE A 34 -4.16 -8.12 13.71
CA ILE A 34 -3.91 -9.23 12.76
C ILE A 34 -2.49 -9.77 12.92
N TYR A 35 -1.51 -8.89 13.05
CA TYR A 35 -0.09 -9.25 13.13
C TYR A 35 0.44 -9.33 14.56
N LYS A 36 -0.44 -9.31 15.58
CA LYS A 36 -0.07 -9.48 17.00
C LYS A 36 0.85 -10.67 17.26
N PRO A 37 0.66 -11.86 16.63
CA PRO A 37 1.55 -13.01 16.86
C PRO A 37 2.97 -12.80 16.34
N ALA A 38 3.18 -11.86 15.41
CA ALA A 38 4.46 -11.65 14.76
C ALA A 38 5.40 -10.68 15.48
N ILE A 39 5.03 -10.19 16.68
CA ILE A 39 5.83 -9.23 17.47
C ILE A 39 6.18 -7.96 16.66
N ILE A 40 5.26 -7.55 15.78
CA ILE A 40 5.40 -6.32 14.99
C ILE A 40 4.64 -5.19 15.66
N ASP A 41 5.27 -4.01 15.67
CA ASP A 41 4.65 -2.73 15.98
C ASP A 41 4.38 -1.97 14.68
N TRP A 42 3.13 -1.96 14.22
CA TRP A 42 2.75 -1.17 13.06
C TRP A 42 2.55 0.28 13.47
N GLN A 43 3.24 1.18 12.79
CA GLN A 43 3.10 2.62 12.94
C GLN A 43 2.57 3.16 11.62
N VAL A 44 1.35 3.68 11.64
CA VAL A 44 0.67 4.17 10.44
C VAL A 44 0.63 5.68 10.47
N THR A 45 1.03 6.31 9.37
CA THR A 45 0.94 7.76 9.16
C THR A 45 0.18 8.05 7.88
N LYS A 46 -0.27 9.30 7.73
CA LYS A 46 -0.84 9.79 6.48
C LYS A 46 0.16 10.69 5.78
N TYR A 47 0.32 10.52 4.48
CA TYR A 47 1.12 11.41 3.66
C TYR A 47 0.48 12.80 3.64
N SER A 48 1.28 13.82 3.95
CA SER A 48 0.78 15.18 4.18
C SER A 48 0.60 16.00 2.89
N LYS A 49 1.18 15.55 1.77
CA LYS A 49 1.11 16.25 0.49
C LYS A 49 0.09 15.59 -0.43
N LYS A 50 -0.45 16.36 -1.38
CA LYS A 50 -1.32 15.82 -2.43
C LYS A 50 -0.46 15.17 -3.50
N LEU A 51 -0.75 13.92 -3.84
CA LEU A 51 -0.18 13.25 -5.00
C LEU A 51 -1.20 13.35 -6.15
N GLN A 52 -0.83 14.00 -7.25
CA GLN A 52 -1.70 14.17 -8.42
C GLN A 52 -1.06 13.45 -9.61
N VAL A 53 -1.82 12.58 -10.26
CA VAL A 53 -1.36 11.74 -11.37
C VAL A 53 -2.46 11.72 -12.43
N THR A 54 -2.11 12.02 -13.68
CA THR A 54 -3.05 11.96 -14.80
C THR A 54 -2.90 10.64 -15.53
N PHE A 55 -3.95 9.83 -15.52
CA PHE A 55 -4.00 8.55 -16.23
C PHE A 55 -4.58 8.72 -17.63
N GLU A 56 -4.09 7.93 -18.58
CA GLU A 56 -4.63 7.90 -19.94
C GLU A 56 -6.10 7.47 -19.91
N ASN A 57 -6.98 8.23 -20.58
CA ASN A 57 -8.43 8.02 -20.60
C ASN A 57 -9.13 8.02 -19.22
N GLY A 58 -8.44 8.42 -18.15
CA GLY A 58 -8.98 8.39 -16.78
C GLY A 58 -9.15 7.00 -16.19
N ILE A 59 -8.60 5.96 -16.82
CA ILE A 59 -8.66 4.57 -16.35
C ILE A 59 -7.30 4.19 -15.75
N PHE A 60 -7.32 3.66 -14.54
CA PHE A 60 -6.15 3.10 -13.87
C PHE A 60 -5.94 1.65 -14.31
N ASP A 61 -4.77 1.37 -14.87
CA ASP A 61 -4.35 0.03 -15.25
C ASP A 61 -3.89 -0.76 -14.02
N ASN A 62 -4.70 -1.68 -13.52
CA ASN A 62 -4.35 -2.59 -12.43
C ASN A 62 -4.34 -4.07 -12.88
N ASP A 63 -4.43 -4.31 -14.18
CA ASP A 63 -4.43 -5.64 -14.76
C ASP A 63 -2.99 -6.01 -15.16
N ASP A 64 -2.50 -7.17 -14.70
CA ASP A 64 -1.23 -7.76 -15.11
C ASP A 64 -1.52 -9.01 -15.94
N PRO A 65 -1.94 -8.86 -17.21
CA PRO A 65 -2.38 -9.97 -18.06
C PRO A 65 -1.25 -10.97 -18.37
N ASP A 66 0.00 -10.59 -18.12
CA ASP A 66 1.18 -11.41 -18.34
C ASP A 66 1.69 -12.09 -17.05
N GLU A 67 0.98 -11.94 -15.91
CA GLU A 67 1.34 -12.46 -14.58
C GLU A 67 2.81 -12.21 -14.19
N ARG A 68 3.36 -11.05 -14.56
CA ARG A 68 4.79 -10.74 -14.37
C ARG A 68 5.17 -10.52 -12.92
N MET A 69 4.19 -10.48 -12.00
CA MET A 69 4.41 -10.16 -10.59
C MET A 69 5.18 -8.84 -10.41
N ASP A 70 4.95 -7.90 -11.34
CA ASP A 70 5.55 -6.55 -11.34
C ASP A 70 4.43 -5.51 -11.34
N TYR A 71 4.81 -4.24 -11.25
CA TYR A 71 3.87 -3.14 -11.35
C TYR A 71 3.37 -2.94 -12.79
N THR A 72 2.09 -2.61 -12.94
CA THR A 72 1.52 -2.13 -14.20
C THR A 72 2.06 -0.75 -14.59
N GLU A 73 1.71 -0.25 -15.77
CA GLU A 73 2.15 1.08 -16.20
C GLU A 73 1.53 2.22 -15.38
N SER A 74 0.26 2.12 -14.97
CA SER A 74 -0.36 3.13 -14.09
C SER A 74 0.26 3.12 -12.70
N GLU A 75 0.55 1.95 -12.14
CA GLU A 75 1.26 1.83 -10.86
C GLU A 75 2.67 2.41 -10.92
N LYS A 76 3.43 2.07 -11.98
CA LYS A 76 4.75 2.67 -12.24
C LYS A 76 4.65 4.19 -12.36
N GLN A 77 3.60 4.72 -12.98
CA GLN A 77 3.39 6.15 -13.10
C GLN A 77 3.19 6.82 -11.74
N VAL A 78 2.35 6.26 -10.87
CA VAL A 78 2.16 6.77 -9.50
C VAL A 78 3.47 6.74 -8.73
N ILE A 79 4.21 5.63 -8.78
CA ILE A 79 5.50 5.50 -8.10
C ILE A 79 6.50 6.53 -8.61
N ARG A 80 6.56 6.76 -9.93
CA ARG A 80 7.43 7.77 -10.53
C ARG A 80 7.09 9.17 -10.02
N GLU A 81 5.82 9.56 -10.03
CA GLU A 81 5.40 10.87 -9.53
C GLU A 81 5.67 11.02 -8.02
N PHE A 82 5.39 9.98 -7.22
CA PHE A 82 5.67 9.99 -5.79
C PHE A 82 7.15 10.17 -5.48
N LYS A 83 8.02 9.47 -6.21
CA LYS A 83 9.49 9.54 -6.07
C LYS A 83 10.11 10.87 -6.47
N ARG A 84 9.33 11.80 -7.06
CA ARG A 84 9.80 13.19 -7.28
C ARG A 84 9.86 13.98 -5.97
N GLY A 85 9.11 13.54 -4.96
CA GLY A 85 9.24 14.01 -3.59
C GLY A 85 10.29 13.22 -2.79
N GLU A 86 10.38 13.53 -1.49
CA GLU A 86 11.20 12.77 -0.56
C GLU A 86 10.40 11.55 -0.06
N TYR A 87 10.97 10.35 -0.22
CA TYR A 87 10.48 9.10 0.34
C TYR A 87 11.60 8.41 1.14
N GLN A 88 11.20 7.56 2.09
CA GLN A 88 12.05 6.82 3.01
C GLN A 88 12.13 5.37 2.56
N LYS A 89 13.35 4.81 2.48
CA LYS A 89 13.57 3.46 1.95
C LYS A 89 13.09 2.35 2.89
N ASP A 90 12.96 2.65 4.17
CA ASP A 90 12.57 1.76 5.27
C ASP A 90 11.10 1.91 5.66
N LYS A 91 10.30 2.55 4.80
CA LYS A 91 8.88 2.81 5.00
C LYS A 91 8.06 2.19 3.88
N LEU A 92 6.93 1.61 4.25
CA LEU A 92 5.92 1.13 3.32
C LEU A 92 4.98 2.26 2.92
N TYR A 93 4.55 2.24 1.66
CA TYR A 93 3.65 3.23 1.09
C TYR A 93 2.46 2.52 0.47
N LEU A 94 1.26 2.91 0.89
CA LEU A 94 0.02 2.43 0.28
C LEU A 94 -0.65 3.55 -0.49
N PHE A 95 -0.76 3.38 -1.80
CA PHE A 95 -1.45 4.29 -2.68
C PHE A 95 -2.92 3.90 -2.78
N PHE A 96 -3.78 4.86 -2.45
CA PHE A 96 -5.23 4.74 -2.59
C PHE A 96 -5.65 5.32 -3.93
N ILE A 97 -6.31 4.49 -4.73
CA ILE A 97 -6.79 4.78 -6.08
C ILE A 97 -8.32 4.78 -6.04
N ASN A 98 -8.95 5.85 -6.55
CA ASN A 98 -10.41 6.01 -6.63
C ASN A 98 -10.86 6.28 -8.08
N GLU A 99 -9.98 6.01 -9.03
CA GLU A 99 -10.21 6.05 -10.46
C GLU A 99 -10.97 4.79 -10.90
N GLU A 100 -11.55 4.83 -12.10
CA GLU A 100 -12.03 3.58 -12.70
C GLU A 100 -10.84 2.67 -12.98
N VAL A 101 -10.91 1.43 -12.49
CA VAL A 101 -9.85 0.43 -12.68
C VAL A 101 -10.24 -0.59 -13.76
N LYS A 102 -9.24 -1.16 -14.45
CA LYS A 102 -9.46 -2.18 -15.49
C LYS A 102 -10.01 -3.48 -14.92
N ASP A 103 -9.33 -4.06 -13.93
CA ASP A 103 -9.82 -5.24 -13.20
C ASP A 103 -10.57 -4.79 -11.94
N LYS A 104 -11.89 -4.86 -11.98
CA LYS A 104 -12.78 -4.47 -10.87
C LYS A 104 -12.81 -5.50 -9.74
N ASN A 105 -12.27 -6.70 -9.95
CA ASN A 105 -12.22 -7.76 -8.94
C ASN A 105 -10.95 -7.70 -8.08
N LEU A 106 -9.91 -7.01 -8.55
CA LEU A 106 -8.68 -6.82 -7.81
C LEU A 106 -8.83 -5.64 -6.85
N LEU A 107 -8.82 -5.91 -5.54
CA LEU A 107 -9.02 -4.90 -4.50
C LEU A 107 -7.72 -4.17 -4.11
N GLY A 108 -6.58 -4.79 -4.38
CA GLY A 108 -5.28 -4.21 -4.10
C GLY A 108 -4.16 -5.13 -4.53
N TYR A 109 -2.97 -4.58 -4.62
CA TYR A 109 -1.79 -5.29 -5.09
C TYR A 109 -0.52 -4.71 -4.46
N MET A 110 0.37 -5.60 -4.04
CA MET A 110 1.72 -5.24 -3.63
C MET A 110 2.66 -6.39 -4.03
N PRO A 111 3.62 -6.15 -4.95
CA PRO A 111 4.58 -7.17 -5.29
C PRO A 111 5.46 -7.53 -4.08
N LEU A 112 5.90 -8.79 -4.04
CA LEU A 112 6.77 -9.30 -2.98
C LEU A 112 8.04 -8.46 -2.84
N ASN A 113 8.47 -8.23 -1.59
CA ASN A 113 9.68 -7.48 -1.25
C ASN A 113 9.72 -6.05 -1.83
N ARG A 114 8.56 -5.41 -2.01
CA ARG A 114 8.46 -4.01 -2.40
C ARG A 114 7.87 -3.13 -1.33
N GLN A 115 8.23 -1.85 -1.41
CA GLN A 115 7.78 -0.81 -0.47
C GLN A 115 6.50 -0.09 -0.92
N PHE A 116 5.95 -0.39 -2.11
CA PHE A 116 4.82 0.32 -2.70
C PHE A 116 3.67 -0.66 -2.93
N GLY A 117 2.53 -0.40 -2.30
CA GLY A 117 1.29 -1.15 -2.50
C GLY A 117 0.20 -0.24 -3.02
N PHE A 118 -0.78 -0.84 -3.67
CA PHE A 118 -1.92 -0.16 -4.27
C PHE A 118 -3.22 -0.75 -3.74
N VAL A 119 -4.20 0.13 -3.58
CA VAL A 119 -5.53 -0.19 -3.11
C VAL A 119 -6.52 0.43 -4.09
N PHE A 120 -7.36 -0.41 -4.71
CA PHE A 120 -8.23 -0.06 -5.83
C PHE A 120 -9.70 0.04 -5.44
N SER A 121 -9.96 0.54 -4.24
CA SER A 121 -11.28 0.43 -3.63
C SER A 121 -12.08 1.73 -3.78
N ASN A 122 -13.22 1.62 -4.48
CA ASN A 122 -14.23 2.68 -4.55
C ASN A 122 -15.25 2.67 -3.39
N ASP A 123 -15.27 1.67 -2.49
CA ASP A 123 -16.21 1.67 -1.34
C ASP A 123 -16.03 0.57 -0.26
N GLN A 124 -14.88 -0.10 -0.17
CA GLN A 124 -14.74 -1.33 0.63
C GLN A 124 -14.12 -1.15 2.02
N ASN A 125 -14.58 -2.06 2.89
CA ASN A 125 -14.19 -2.23 4.28
C ASN A 125 -12.65 -2.25 4.42
N PRO A 126 -12.06 -1.36 5.23
CA PRO A 126 -10.63 -1.36 5.55
C PRO A 126 -10.05 -2.74 5.95
N ASP A 127 -10.85 -3.66 6.46
CA ASP A 127 -10.43 -5.04 6.76
C ASP A 127 -9.96 -5.82 5.53
N GLU A 128 -10.62 -5.65 4.38
CA GLU A 128 -10.24 -6.34 3.14
C GLU A 128 -8.91 -5.81 2.61
N LEU A 129 -8.71 -4.50 2.71
CA LEU A 129 -7.46 -3.82 2.39
C LEU A 129 -6.28 -4.33 3.21
N ILE A 130 -6.50 -4.59 4.50
CA ILE A 130 -5.42 -5.08 5.36
C ILE A 130 -5.06 -6.53 5.03
N ARG A 131 -6.01 -7.31 4.52
CA ARG A 131 -5.79 -8.70 4.07
C ARG A 131 -5.08 -8.80 2.73
N THR A 132 -5.12 -7.78 1.88
CA THR A 132 -4.36 -7.78 0.61
C THR A 132 -2.86 -7.53 0.81
N MET A 133 -2.44 -7.08 1.99
CA MET A 133 -1.02 -6.96 2.32
C MET A 133 -0.35 -8.34 2.42
N PRO A 134 0.78 -8.57 1.72
CA PRO A 134 1.50 -9.82 1.83
C PRO A 134 1.97 -10.08 3.27
N MET A 135 1.60 -11.24 3.83
CA MET A 135 2.06 -11.73 5.14
C MET A 135 3.60 -11.75 5.26
N ASN A 136 4.33 -11.83 4.14
CA ASN A 136 5.79 -11.92 4.13
C ASN A 136 6.51 -10.58 4.39
N LEU A 137 5.79 -9.44 4.31
CA LEU A 137 6.32 -8.12 4.72
C LEU A 137 6.81 -8.11 6.17
N VAL A 138 6.29 -9.05 6.97
CA VAL A 138 6.53 -9.23 8.40
C VAL A 138 7.82 -10.01 8.66
N THR A 139 8.20 -10.90 7.75
CA THR A 139 9.23 -11.93 8.01
C THR A 139 10.62 -11.58 7.52
N GLU A 140 10.79 -10.64 6.57
CA GLU A 140 12.12 -10.27 6.04
C GLU A 140 12.26 -8.74 5.82
N PRO A 141 13.47 -8.16 5.95
CA PRO A 141 13.73 -6.79 5.51
C PRO A 141 13.75 -6.69 3.98
N PHE A 142 13.27 -5.57 3.43
CA PHE A 142 13.43 -5.26 2.01
C PHE A 142 14.93 -5.23 1.69
N ALA A 143 15.40 -6.21 0.91
CA ALA A 143 16.79 -6.34 0.48
C ALA A 143 17.18 -5.28 -0.55
#